data_AF-A0A6A0AQI3-F1
#
_entry.id   AF-A0A6A0AQI3-F1
#
_cell.length_a   1.000
_cell.length_b   1.000
_cell.length_c   1.000
_cell.angle_alpha   90.00
_cell.angle_beta   90.00
_cell.angle_gamma   90.00
#
_symmetry.space_group_name_H-M   'P 1'
#
loop_
_entity.id
_entity.type
_entity.pdbx_description
1 polymer ?
#
loop_
_entity_poly.entity_id
_entity_poly.type
_entity_poly.pdbx_seq_one_letter_code
_entity_poly.pdbx_strand_id
1 'polypeptide(L)'
;MHRSGPPAVHRATGARRPEPGHPLRANGARRPEPDTVPGRRSRALCAGPAVGPPGVRGPRDPRGVRGPGTPGGAGPTGQPAAVGPERSYGAGLFSEAATHMRAQRGAIRGPWRFGSRSVCAHLSRARDVDMPETTLLLSEEVREALDARRPVVALESTIIAHGLPRPRSLAVAEELESLVTDAGAVPATVAVLDGRARVGLDKHGMERIATDPAVRKFGHRDLAPALAAGASGATTVSATAFLAARAGIRVFATGGLGGVHREWTTAQDESADLRLLARTGITVVCAGVKSILDVPATLQRLETLGVTVLGYGTTHFPGFYLSSSGLPVDWTVRTPQEVADVMRAQRALGGPETALIVAQPVPEDEQLDPSLHDRVLAEALGECRERGIDGQAVTPFLLDLLVTRTGGASLEANLAAVRANVRLAARIAAAR
;
A
#
# COMPACT_ATOMS: atom_id res chain seq x y z
N MET A 1 -53.04 -26.01 45.73
CA MET A 1 -52.70 -27.30 46.38
C MET A 1 -51.21 -27.30 46.69
N HIS A 2 -50.86 -27.72 47.92
CA HIS A 2 -49.64 -28.41 48.39
C HIS A 2 -48.24 -28.11 47.77
N ARG A 3 -47.18 -27.85 48.58
CA ARG A 3 -47.09 -27.47 50.01
C ARG A 3 -45.70 -26.89 50.35
N SER A 4 -45.64 -26.15 51.46
CA SER A 4 -44.48 -25.80 52.35
C SER A 4 -43.21 -26.67 52.30
N GLY A 5 -42.00 -26.20 52.64
CA GLY A 5 -41.57 -24.90 53.22
C GLY A 5 -40.10 -24.90 53.75
N PRO A 6 -39.60 -23.78 54.33
CA PRO A 6 -38.20 -23.56 54.82
C PRO A 6 -38.03 -23.89 56.33
N PRO A 7 -36.94 -23.55 57.11
CA PRO A 7 -35.79 -22.65 56.86
C PRO A 7 -34.38 -23.10 57.40
N ALA A 8 -33.44 -22.14 57.47
CA ALA A 8 -32.00 -22.27 57.76
C ALA A 8 -31.59 -22.19 59.28
N VAL A 9 -30.26 -22.11 59.57
CA VAL A 9 -29.57 -21.19 60.54
C VAL A 9 -28.35 -21.79 61.35
N HIS A 10 -27.19 -21.12 61.22
CA HIS A 10 -26.04 -20.93 62.18
C HIS A 10 -24.96 -21.99 62.59
N ARG A 11 -23.69 -21.51 62.52
CA ARG A 11 -22.53 -21.55 63.48
C ARG A 11 -21.93 -22.91 63.91
N ALA A 12 -20.63 -23.07 64.19
CA ALA A 12 -19.42 -22.19 64.15
C ALA A 12 -18.22 -23.00 63.54
N THR A 13 -16.89 -22.76 63.66
CA THR A 13 -15.95 -21.86 64.40
C THR A 13 -14.62 -21.85 63.56
N GLY A 14 -13.46 -21.25 63.88
CA GLY A 14 -12.97 -20.39 64.97
C GLY A 14 -11.43 -20.52 65.18
N ALA A 15 -10.64 -19.43 65.03
CA ALA A 15 -9.17 -19.33 65.24
C ALA A 15 -8.25 -20.15 64.27
N ARG A 16 -6.98 -19.78 63.97
CA ARG A 16 -6.15 -18.55 64.13
C ARG A 16 -4.97 -18.59 63.13
N ARG A 17 -4.42 -17.44 62.72
CA ARG A 17 -3.07 -17.34 62.07
C ARG A 17 -1.94 -17.48 63.12
N PRO A 18 -0.71 -17.78 62.68
CA PRO A 18 0.40 -16.84 62.88
C PRO A 18 1.11 -16.44 61.57
N GLU A 19 2.08 -15.52 61.66
CA GLU A 19 2.80 -14.90 60.54
C GLU A 19 4.35 -15.02 60.71
N PRO A 20 5.23 -14.42 59.88
CA PRO A 20 6.49 -15.07 59.47
C PRO A 20 7.69 -14.87 60.40
N GLY A 21 8.76 -15.65 60.16
CA GLY A 21 10.06 -15.52 60.82
C GLY A 21 11.26 -15.87 59.93
N HIS A 22 12.23 -14.97 59.92
CA HIS A 22 13.63 -15.14 59.46
C HIS A 22 14.49 -14.50 60.59
N PRO A 23 15.77 -14.86 60.85
CA PRO A 23 16.86 -14.64 59.88
C PRO A 23 18.18 -15.48 60.05
N LEU A 24 19.24 -15.07 59.34
CA LEU A 24 20.70 -15.22 59.62
C LEU A 24 21.48 -16.56 59.41
N ARG A 25 22.37 -16.53 58.39
CA ARG A 25 23.83 -16.89 58.37
C ARG A 25 24.29 -18.35 58.72
N ALA A 26 25.45 -18.88 58.29
CA ALA A 26 26.65 -18.29 57.64
C ALA A 26 27.44 -19.26 56.72
N ASN A 27 28.28 -18.69 55.83
CA ASN A 27 29.57 -19.16 55.27
C ASN A 27 29.72 -20.50 54.50
N GLY A 28 30.35 -20.42 53.32
CA GLY A 28 30.88 -21.54 52.53
C GLY A 28 31.58 -21.07 51.23
N ALA A 29 32.89 -20.78 51.29
CA ALA A 29 33.58 -19.97 50.27
C ALA A 29 34.01 -20.71 48.99
N ARG A 30 33.97 -20.01 47.83
CA ARG A 30 35.13 -19.71 46.94
C ARG A 30 34.72 -18.86 45.72
N ARG A 31 35.55 -17.85 45.37
CA ARG A 31 35.67 -17.28 44.01
C ARG A 31 36.74 -18.06 43.23
N PRO A 32 36.78 -17.92 41.90
CA PRO A 32 37.99 -17.40 41.27
C PRO A 32 37.77 -16.02 40.64
N GLU A 33 38.87 -15.30 40.41
CA GLU A 33 38.93 -13.99 39.73
C GLU A 33 40.10 -14.03 38.70
N PRO A 34 40.45 -12.95 37.98
CA PRO A 34 40.60 -13.01 36.53
C PRO A 34 42.04 -13.29 36.04
N ASP A 35 42.14 -13.83 34.82
CA ASP A 35 43.36 -13.78 34.02
C ASP A 35 43.42 -12.52 33.14
N THR A 36 44.62 -11.98 32.94
CA THR A 36 44.83 -10.66 32.29
C THR A 36 46.11 -10.59 31.46
N VAL A 37 46.01 -9.91 30.30
CA VAL A 37 47.11 -9.17 29.60
C VAL A 37 48.20 -10.06 28.94
N PRO A 38 48.94 -9.61 27.88
CA PRO A 38 48.80 -8.42 27.02
C PRO A 38 48.31 -8.76 25.58
N GLY A 39 48.04 -7.83 24.65
CA GLY A 39 48.09 -6.36 24.71
C GLY A 39 49.05 -5.74 23.69
N ARG A 40 48.53 -5.03 22.67
CA ARG A 40 49.29 -4.05 21.86
C ARG A 40 48.40 -2.94 21.30
N ARG A 41 49.00 -1.76 21.09
CA ARG A 41 48.34 -0.53 20.62
C ARG A 41 48.32 -0.48 19.08
N SER A 42 47.36 0.24 18.51
CA SER A 42 47.65 1.41 17.64
C SER A 42 46.39 2.19 17.27
N ARG A 43 46.57 3.44 16.79
CA ARG A 43 45.52 4.40 16.42
C ARG A 43 45.47 4.62 14.90
N ALA A 44 44.24 4.84 14.41
CA ALA A 44 43.87 5.80 13.36
C ALA A 44 44.31 5.59 11.89
N LEU A 45 43.82 6.54 11.07
CA LEU A 45 44.07 6.79 9.64
C LEU A 45 43.29 5.92 8.64
N CYS A 46 42.11 6.44 8.27
CA CYS A 46 41.52 6.19 6.94
C CYS A 46 42.30 7.01 5.90
N ALA A 47 42.72 6.38 4.80
CA ALA A 47 43.21 7.06 3.59
C ALA A 47 42.92 6.17 2.37
N GLY A 48 42.63 6.79 1.22
CA GLY A 48 42.56 6.12 -0.08
C GLY A 48 43.96 5.82 -0.66
N PRO A 49 44.09 5.43 -1.95
CA PRO A 49 43.33 6.01 -3.07
C PRO A 49 42.76 4.97 -4.07
N ALA A 50 42.18 5.47 -5.17
CA ALA A 50 41.60 4.67 -6.26
C ALA A 50 42.57 4.43 -7.44
N VAL A 51 42.34 3.37 -8.21
CA VAL A 51 42.93 3.11 -9.55
C VAL A 51 41.85 2.50 -10.45
N GLY A 52 41.86 2.83 -11.75
CA GLY A 52 40.87 2.38 -12.75
C GLY A 52 41.23 1.09 -13.53
N PRO A 53 40.40 0.70 -14.53
CA PRO A 53 40.46 -0.64 -15.15
C PRO A 53 41.23 -0.72 -16.49
N PRO A 54 41.85 -1.88 -16.80
CA PRO A 54 42.09 -2.36 -18.16
C PRO A 54 40.94 -3.28 -18.64
N GLY A 55 40.79 -3.66 -19.91
CA GLY A 55 41.59 -3.35 -21.10
C GLY A 55 41.59 -4.54 -22.09
N VAL A 56 40.82 -4.47 -23.17
CA VAL A 56 40.52 -5.62 -24.07
C VAL A 56 41.70 -6.02 -24.96
N ARG A 57 42.00 -7.33 -25.07
CA ARG A 57 42.72 -7.95 -26.21
C ARG A 57 42.30 -9.40 -26.47
N GLY A 58 42.33 -9.78 -27.74
CA GLY A 58 42.40 -11.15 -28.27
C GLY A 58 43.08 -11.09 -29.65
N PRO A 59 42.98 -12.09 -30.55
CA PRO A 59 42.58 -13.50 -30.34
C PRO A 59 43.68 -14.48 -30.82
N ARG A 60 43.48 -15.81 -30.68
CA ARG A 60 44.20 -16.86 -31.44
C ARG A 60 43.32 -18.10 -31.71
N ASP A 61 43.41 -18.62 -32.92
CA ASP A 61 42.86 -19.91 -33.41
C ASP A 61 43.98 -20.96 -33.53
N PRO A 62 43.68 -22.28 -33.56
CA PRO A 62 44.10 -23.04 -34.74
C PRO A 62 43.17 -24.20 -35.22
N ARG A 63 42.64 -24.04 -36.45
CA ARG A 63 42.56 -25.03 -37.57
C ARG A 63 41.72 -26.33 -37.44
N GLY A 64 40.85 -26.58 -38.42
CA GLY A 64 40.23 -27.90 -38.71
C GLY A 64 39.80 -28.07 -40.18
N VAL A 65 40.35 -29.06 -40.89
CA VAL A 65 40.36 -29.16 -42.38
C VAL A 65 39.21 -30.01 -42.97
N ARG A 66 38.56 -29.58 -44.09
CA ARG A 66 38.27 -30.34 -45.36
C ARG A 66 37.09 -29.75 -46.21
N GLY A 67 37.06 -30.12 -47.50
CA GLY A 67 36.00 -29.92 -48.53
C GLY A 67 36.20 -30.97 -49.66
N PRO A 68 35.75 -30.82 -50.94
CA PRO A 68 34.86 -29.81 -51.56
C PRO A 68 33.80 -30.38 -52.59
N GLY A 69 33.00 -29.51 -53.25
CA GLY A 69 32.19 -29.81 -54.47
C GLY A 69 30.75 -30.32 -54.23
N THR A 70 29.76 -30.16 -55.12
CA THR A 70 29.62 -29.51 -56.46
C THR A 70 28.16 -29.01 -56.69
N PRO A 71 27.81 -28.23 -57.75
CA PRO A 71 26.63 -27.33 -57.74
C PRO A 71 25.44 -27.69 -58.66
N GLY A 72 24.31 -26.97 -58.50
CA GLY A 72 23.26 -26.81 -59.54
C GLY A 72 21.90 -26.29 -59.03
N GLY A 73 21.17 -25.50 -59.84
CA GLY A 73 19.75 -25.15 -59.61
C GLY A 73 19.43 -23.64 -59.63
N ALA A 74 18.63 -23.17 -60.60
CA ALA A 74 18.33 -21.75 -60.80
C ALA A 74 17.03 -21.26 -60.11
N GLY A 75 16.92 -19.95 -59.87
CA GLY A 75 15.68 -19.30 -59.42
C GLY A 75 15.82 -17.77 -59.24
N PRO A 76 15.15 -16.92 -60.03
CA PRO A 76 15.25 -15.45 -59.91
C PRO A 76 14.02 -14.78 -59.30
N THR A 77 14.19 -13.64 -58.59
CA THR A 77 13.51 -12.33 -58.79
C THR A 77 13.73 -11.37 -57.61
N GLY A 78 13.71 -10.05 -57.88
CA GLY A 78 13.13 -9.05 -56.95
C GLY A 78 14.01 -8.52 -55.80
N GLN A 79 14.63 -7.35 -56.00
CA GLN A 79 15.35 -6.55 -55.00
C GLN A 79 14.49 -6.10 -53.80
N PRO A 80 15.15 -5.82 -52.65
CA PRO A 80 14.97 -4.55 -51.93
C PRO A 80 16.21 -3.64 -52.03
N ALA A 81 16.15 -2.45 -51.44
CA ALA A 81 16.94 -1.29 -51.87
C ALA A 81 17.92 -0.70 -50.83
N ALA A 82 18.64 0.34 -51.28
CA ALA A 82 19.39 1.36 -50.54
C ALA A 82 20.79 1.02 -49.97
N VAL A 83 21.75 1.86 -50.35
CA VAL A 83 23.11 1.99 -49.80
C VAL A 83 23.39 3.49 -49.65
N GLY A 84 23.95 3.93 -48.52
CA GLY A 84 24.35 5.34 -48.31
C GLY A 84 24.82 5.60 -46.88
N PRO A 85 25.94 6.31 -46.60
CA PRO A 85 26.68 6.09 -45.35
C PRO A 85 26.84 7.31 -44.43
N GLU A 86 27.53 7.04 -43.32
CA GLU A 86 27.98 7.88 -42.21
C GLU A 86 28.43 9.32 -42.52
N ARG A 87 28.33 10.20 -41.50
CA ARG A 87 29.49 11.00 -41.03
C ARG A 87 29.33 11.63 -39.63
N SER A 88 30.26 11.23 -38.76
CA SER A 88 31.03 12.03 -37.78
C SER A 88 30.41 13.22 -37.02
N TYR A 89 30.40 13.11 -35.68
CA TYR A 89 30.35 14.26 -34.76
C TYR A 89 31.70 14.97 -34.64
N GLY A 90 31.72 16.29 -34.37
CA GLY A 90 32.92 17.07 -34.09
C GLY A 90 32.63 18.49 -33.58
N ALA A 91 33.09 18.81 -32.37
CA ALA A 91 32.80 20.01 -31.55
C ALA A 91 33.04 21.40 -32.20
N GLY A 92 32.37 22.45 -31.68
CA GLY A 92 32.68 23.84 -32.07
C GLY A 92 31.90 25.01 -31.42
N LEU A 93 32.31 25.43 -30.22
CA LEU A 93 32.34 26.83 -29.72
C LEU A 93 31.03 27.64 -29.43
N PHE A 94 31.25 28.75 -28.72
CA PHE A 94 30.29 29.71 -28.15
C PHE A 94 30.16 30.99 -29.01
N SER A 95 29.10 31.77 -28.71
CA SER A 95 29.02 33.25 -28.71
C SER A 95 28.10 33.91 -29.75
N GLU A 96 27.25 34.80 -29.23
CA GLU A 96 26.59 35.94 -29.90
C GLU A 96 25.62 35.66 -31.09
N ALA A 97 24.64 36.50 -31.41
CA ALA A 97 24.24 37.78 -30.81
C ALA A 97 22.71 37.86 -30.63
N ALA A 98 22.24 38.72 -29.73
CA ALA A 98 20.83 39.11 -29.69
C ALA A 98 20.54 40.20 -30.74
N THR A 99 19.38 40.13 -31.41
CA THR A 99 18.47 41.25 -31.79
C THR A 99 17.52 40.80 -32.89
N HIS A 100 16.21 40.70 -32.60
CA HIS A 100 15.09 41.20 -33.43
C HIS A 100 13.73 40.72 -32.87
N MET A 101 13.01 41.59 -32.16
CA MET A 101 11.55 41.49 -32.03
C MET A 101 10.92 42.86 -31.77
N ARG A 102 10.45 43.51 -32.83
CA ARG A 102 9.50 44.63 -32.77
C ARG A 102 8.58 44.60 -33.98
N ALA A 103 7.39 45.18 -33.78
CA ALA A 103 6.39 45.52 -34.79
C ALA A 103 5.85 44.35 -35.64
N GLN A 104 4.66 43.86 -35.25
CA GLN A 104 3.48 44.18 -36.04
C GLN A 104 2.29 44.45 -35.10
N ARG A 105 1.66 45.61 -35.25
CA ARG A 105 0.40 45.99 -34.60
C ARG A 105 -0.52 46.54 -35.68
N GLY A 106 -1.61 45.83 -35.93
CA GLY A 106 -2.78 46.39 -36.59
C GLY A 106 -3.98 45.47 -36.34
N ALA A 107 -5.22 45.93 -36.33
CA ALA A 107 -5.80 47.26 -36.17
C ALA A 107 -7.30 47.05 -36.42
N ILE A 108 -8.10 46.93 -35.38
CA ILE A 108 -9.56 47.00 -35.49
C ILE A 108 -10.04 48.06 -34.50
N ARG A 109 -10.79 49.05 -35.01
CA ARG A 109 -11.47 50.10 -34.24
C ARG A 109 -12.96 49.97 -34.53
N GLY A 110 -13.79 49.83 -33.49
CA GLY A 110 -15.25 49.84 -33.62
C GLY A 110 -15.91 49.73 -32.23
N PRO A 111 -17.03 50.42 -31.96
CA PRO A 111 -17.21 50.97 -30.61
C PRO A 111 -18.50 50.53 -29.91
N TRP A 112 -18.36 49.97 -28.70
CA TRP A 112 -19.48 49.84 -27.76
C TRP A 112 -19.10 50.41 -26.39
N ARG A 113 -19.88 51.39 -25.93
CA ARG A 113 -19.76 52.00 -24.60
C ARG A 113 -20.56 51.18 -23.58
N PHE A 114 -20.18 51.27 -22.32
CA PHE A 114 -20.97 50.73 -21.20
C PHE A 114 -22.40 51.29 -21.21
N GLY A 115 -23.39 50.39 -21.10
CA GLY A 115 -24.78 50.72 -20.82
C GLY A 115 -25.27 49.88 -19.64
N SER A 116 -25.39 50.49 -18.47
CA SER A 116 -25.92 49.84 -17.27
C SER A 116 -27.46 49.78 -17.33
N ARG A 117 -28.02 48.57 -17.23
CA ARG A 117 -29.44 48.32 -16.92
C ARG A 117 -29.59 46.96 -16.25
N SER A 118 -30.06 46.96 -15.01
CA SER A 118 -30.40 45.76 -14.25
C SER A 118 -31.79 45.25 -14.63
N VAL A 119 -31.89 43.96 -14.96
CA VAL A 119 -33.17 43.23 -15.13
C VAL A 119 -32.97 41.79 -14.63
N CYS A 120 -34.05 41.15 -14.16
CA CYS A 120 -34.09 39.74 -13.73
C CYS A 120 -33.22 39.35 -12.52
N ALA A 121 -33.42 40.05 -11.40
CA ALA A 121 -33.35 39.35 -10.12
C ALA A 121 -34.57 38.40 -10.02
N HIS A 122 -34.36 37.07 -10.15
CA HIS A 122 -35.32 36.02 -9.78
C HIS A 122 -34.66 34.62 -9.66
N LEU A 123 -33.61 34.51 -8.85
CA LEU A 123 -33.10 33.22 -8.33
C LEU A 123 -33.10 33.25 -6.79
N SER A 124 -34.29 33.38 -6.23
CA SER A 124 -34.50 33.36 -4.78
C SER A 124 -34.27 31.96 -4.22
N ARG A 125 -33.35 31.84 -3.27
CA ARG A 125 -33.03 30.62 -2.51
C ARG A 125 -32.55 29.44 -3.36
N ALA A 126 -31.33 29.56 -3.87
CA ALA A 126 -30.40 28.47 -3.60
C ALA A 126 -30.41 28.21 -2.08
N ARG A 127 -30.49 26.94 -1.64
CA ARG A 127 -30.25 26.65 -0.23
C ARG A 127 -28.78 26.92 0.03
N ASP A 128 -28.47 27.82 0.96
CA ASP A 128 -27.27 27.70 1.76
C ASP A 128 -27.41 26.38 2.53
N VAL A 129 -26.93 25.29 1.91
CA VAL A 129 -26.69 24.05 2.62
C VAL A 129 -25.48 24.34 3.48
N ASP A 130 -25.76 24.68 4.72
CA ASP A 130 -24.78 24.97 5.75
C ASP A 130 -23.89 23.74 5.92
N MET A 131 -22.74 23.74 5.23
CA MET A 131 -21.88 22.58 5.10
C MET A 131 -21.20 22.36 6.45
N PRO A 132 -21.59 21.30 7.20
CA PRO A 132 -21.25 21.20 8.61
C PRO A 132 -19.73 21.16 8.78
N GLU A 133 -19.22 21.97 9.71
CA GLU A 133 -17.80 22.35 9.83
C GLU A 133 -16.81 21.16 9.97
N THR A 134 -17.31 19.95 10.24
CA THR A 134 -16.57 18.70 10.11
C THR A 134 -17.29 17.71 9.18
N THR A 135 -16.86 17.71 7.91
CA THR A 135 -17.17 16.67 6.92
C THR A 135 -16.50 15.31 7.24
N LEU A 136 -15.44 15.37 8.05
CA LEU A 136 -14.67 14.23 8.57
C LEU A 136 -14.98 14.09 10.06
N LEU A 137 -15.48 12.93 10.48
CA LEU A 137 -15.78 12.59 11.86
C LEU A 137 -14.79 11.53 12.36
N LEU A 138 -14.22 11.74 13.54
CA LEU A 138 -13.41 10.76 14.25
C LEU A 138 -14.28 10.06 15.30
N SER A 139 -14.01 8.79 15.61
CA SER A 139 -14.50 8.21 16.87
C SER A 139 -13.84 8.89 18.07
N GLU A 140 -14.48 8.82 19.25
CA GLU A 140 -13.93 9.41 20.48
C GLU A 140 -12.54 8.83 20.79
N GLU A 141 -12.40 7.51 20.72
CA GLU A 141 -11.13 6.82 20.98
C GLU A 141 -10.03 7.21 19.99
N VAL A 142 -10.35 7.37 18.70
CA VAL A 142 -9.38 7.84 17.69
C VAL A 142 -8.95 9.28 17.97
N ARG A 143 -9.89 10.15 18.37
CA ARG A 143 -9.58 11.54 18.73
C ARG A 143 -8.70 11.61 19.98
N GLU A 144 -9.10 10.95 21.07
CA GLU A 144 -8.30 10.85 22.30
C GLU A 144 -6.91 10.27 22.04
N ALA A 145 -6.79 9.25 21.18
CA ALA A 145 -5.53 8.64 20.83
C ALA A 145 -4.61 9.61 20.07
N LEU A 146 -5.13 10.36 19.11
CA LEU A 146 -4.37 11.37 18.37
C LEU A 146 -3.93 12.54 19.27
N ASP A 147 -4.83 13.04 20.12
CA ASP A 147 -4.56 14.10 21.09
C ASP A 147 -3.47 13.67 22.10
N ALA A 148 -3.57 12.44 22.61
CA ALA A 148 -2.57 11.82 23.50
C ALA A 148 -1.31 11.29 22.79
N ARG A 149 -1.22 11.40 21.46
CA ARG A 149 -0.16 10.84 20.60
C ARG A 149 0.05 9.33 20.74
N ARG A 150 -0.99 8.58 21.15
CA ARG A 150 -1.02 7.11 21.12
C ARG A 150 -0.95 6.63 19.65
N PRO A 151 -0.41 5.43 19.40
CA PRO A 151 -0.39 4.86 18.05
C PRO A 151 -1.81 4.54 17.55
N VAL A 152 -2.10 4.93 16.30
CA VAL A 152 -3.37 4.69 15.61
C VAL A 152 -3.09 4.06 14.24
N VAL A 153 -3.85 3.04 13.87
CA VAL A 153 -3.76 2.35 12.57
C VAL A 153 -5.09 2.45 11.84
N ALA A 154 -5.07 3.05 10.65
CA ALA A 154 -6.24 3.03 9.76
C ALA A 154 -6.45 1.65 9.15
N LEU A 155 -7.71 1.27 8.93
CA LEU A 155 -8.14 0.05 8.21
C LEU A 155 -9.15 0.43 7.12
N GLU A 156 -9.13 -0.26 5.97
CA GLU A 156 -10.11 0.00 4.90
C GLU A 156 -11.38 -0.85 5.07
N SER A 157 -12.52 -0.31 4.68
CA SER A 157 -13.79 -1.04 4.71
C SER A 157 -14.09 -1.84 3.44
N THR A 158 -13.43 -1.59 2.31
CA THR A 158 -13.73 -2.31 1.05
C THR A 158 -13.48 -3.81 1.17
N ILE A 159 -12.45 -4.23 1.92
CA ILE A 159 -12.22 -5.66 2.18
C ILE A 159 -13.40 -6.28 2.94
N ILE A 160 -13.95 -5.58 3.93
CA ILE A 160 -15.07 -6.03 4.75
C ILE A 160 -16.36 -6.14 3.92
N ALA A 161 -16.68 -5.11 3.13
CA ALA A 161 -17.94 -5.02 2.41
C ALA A 161 -17.98 -5.84 1.11
N HIS A 162 -16.85 -5.92 0.39
CA HIS A 162 -16.75 -6.45 -0.99
C HIS A 162 -15.62 -7.47 -1.20
N GLY A 163 -14.74 -7.68 -0.23
CA GLY A 163 -13.60 -8.60 -0.33
C GLY A 163 -13.78 -9.92 0.44
N LEU A 164 -14.86 -10.07 1.20
CA LEU A 164 -15.12 -11.22 2.08
C LEU A 164 -16.57 -11.72 1.94
N PRO A 165 -16.82 -13.04 1.98
CA PRO A 165 -18.17 -13.58 2.00
C PRO A 165 -18.87 -13.28 3.34
N ARG A 166 -20.20 -13.17 3.30
CA ARG A 166 -21.04 -12.88 4.48
C ARG A 166 -21.57 -14.20 5.07
N PRO A 167 -21.71 -14.33 6.41
CA PRO A 167 -21.51 -13.31 7.45
C PRO A 167 -20.05 -13.14 7.93
N ARG A 168 -19.08 -13.88 7.36
CA ARG A 168 -17.67 -13.90 7.80
C ARG A 168 -17.00 -12.51 7.78
N SER A 169 -17.46 -11.61 6.91
CA SER A 169 -17.06 -10.19 6.84
C SER A 169 -16.99 -9.50 8.21
N LEU A 170 -18.03 -9.62 9.05
CA LEU A 170 -18.09 -8.93 10.35
C LEU A 170 -17.08 -9.50 11.34
N ALA A 171 -17.06 -10.82 11.51
CA ALA A 171 -16.15 -11.48 12.45
C ALA A 171 -14.67 -11.25 12.10
N VAL A 172 -14.33 -11.17 10.80
CA VAL A 172 -12.98 -10.77 10.37
C VAL A 172 -12.71 -9.29 10.66
N ALA A 173 -13.67 -8.39 10.48
CA ALA A 173 -13.47 -6.98 10.82
C ALA A 173 -13.17 -6.79 12.32
N GLU A 174 -13.93 -7.46 13.19
CA GLU A 174 -13.70 -7.49 14.63
C GLU A 174 -12.34 -8.13 14.99
N GLU A 175 -11.92 -9.19 14.26
CA GLU A 175 -10.57 -9.78 14.41
C GLU A 175 -9.47 -8.75 14.07
N LEU A 176 -9.60 -8.02 12.96
CA LEU A 176 -8.58 -7.05 12.55
C LEU A 176 -8.48 -5.85 13.50
N GLU A 177 -9.59 -5.35 14.03
CA GLU A 177 -9.57 -4.30 15.07
C GLU A 177 -8.97 -4.80 16.39
N SER A 178 -9.24 -6.06 16.76
CA SER A 178 -8.61 -6.72 17.91
C SER A 178 -7.08 -6.83 17.72
N LEU A 179 -6.61 -7.22 16.52
CA LEU A 179 -5.18 -7.33 16.23
C LEU A 179 -4.40 -6.00 16.26
N VAL A 180 -5.07 -4.85 16.07
CA VAL A 180 -4.47 -3.53 16.32
C VAL A 180 -4.38 -3.26 17.82
N THR A 181 -5.45 -3.59 18.55
CA THR A 181 -5.63 -3.37 19.99
C THR A 181 -4.64 -4.19 20.82
N ASP A 182 -4.50 -5.49 20.52
CA ASP A 182 -3.55 -6.42 21.16
C ASP A 182 -2.09 -5.98 20.98
N ALA A 183 -1.80 -5.26 19.90
CA ALA A 183 -0.49 -4.68 19.60
C ALA A 183 -0.29 -3.26 20.21
N GLY A 184 -1.22 -2.81 21.06
CA GLY A 184 -1.12 -1.55 21.82
C GLY A 184 -1.50 -0.29 21.05
N ALA A 185 -2.12 -0.42 19.87
CA ALA A 185 -2.57 0.69 19.05
C ALA A 185 -4.10 0.78 18.99
N VAL A 186 -4.63 1.93 18.58
CA VAL A 186 -6.07 2.13 18.37
C VAL A 186 -6.44 1.84 16.91
N PRO A 187 -7.44 0.97 16.65
CA PRO A 187 -7.96 0.76 15.31
C PRO A 187 -8.79 1.96 14.84
N ALA A 188 -8.65 2.29 13.55
CA ALA A 188 -9.41 3.34 12.90
C ALA A 188 -9.96 2.86 11.56
N THR A 189 -10.94 1.94 11.59
CA THR A 189 -11.66 1.55 10.37
C THR A 189 -12.33 2.78 9.75
N VAL A 190 -12.09 2.98 8.45
CA VAL A 190 -12.60 4.14 7.70
C VAL A 190 -13.77 3.71 6.83
N ALA A 191 -14.83 4.53 6.76
CA ALA A 191 -15.91 4.38 5.78
C ALA A 191 -16.62 5.72 5.53
N VAL A 192 -17.59 5.75 4.61
CA VAL A 192 -18.59 6.82 4.53
C VAL A 192 -19.94 6.26 4.93
N LEU A 193 -20.60 6.88 5.91
CA LEU A 193 -21.95 6.53 6.34
C LEU A 193 -22.82 7.78 6.36
N ASP A 194 -23.93 7.72 5.64
CA ASP A 194 -24.99 8.74 5.58
C ASP A 194 -24.44 10.13 5.19
N GLY A 195 -23.53 10.15 4.21
CA GLY A 195 -22.82 11.35 3.74
C GLY A 195 -21.71 11.86 4.66
N ARG A 196 -21.38 11.16 5.75
CA ARG A 196 -20.27 11.51 6.66
C ARG A 196 -19.10 10.56 6.48
N ALA A 197 -17.91 11.10 6.22
CA ALA A 197 -16.69 10.31 6.30
C ALA A 197 -16.37 10.05 7.78
N ARG A 198 -16.30 8.77 8.18
CA ARG A 198 -15.98 8.34 9.55
C ARG A 198 -14.61 7.67 9.58
N VAL A 199 -13.84 7.93 10.64
CA VAL A 199 -12.51 7.35 10.90
C VAL A 199 -12.51 6.81 12.33
N GLY A 200 -12.46 5.48 12.44
CA GLY A 200 -12.99 4.76 13.60
C GLY A 200 -14.50 4.58 13.44
N LEU A 201 -14.95 3.33 13.32
CA LEU A 201 -16.36 2.98 13.32
C LEU A 201 -16.81 2.56 14.72
N ASP A 202 -18.07 2.85 15.02
CA ASP A 202 -18.80 2.18 16.10
C ASP A 202 -19.27 0.79 15.63
N LYS A 203 -19.60 -0.10 16.57
CA LYS A 203 -20.08 -1.46 16.25
C LYS A 203 -21.23 -1.45 15.23
N HIS A 204 -22.16 -0.51 15.37
CA HIS A 204 -23.26 -0.36 14.43
C HIS A 204 -22.82 0.10 13.02
N GLY A 205 -21.84 1.01 12.94
CA GLY A 205 -21.21 1.37 11.67
C GLY A 205 -20.50 0.19 11.01
N MET A 206 -19.80 -0.64 11.80
CA MET A 206 -19.14 -1.86 11.34
C MET A 206 -20.14 -2.91 10.84
N GLU A 207 -21.18 -3.20 11.63
CA GLU A 207 -22.29 -4.08 11.26
C GLU A 207 -22.91 -3.66 9.93
N ARG A 208 -23.23 -2.37 9.74
CA ARG A 208 -23.78 -1.85 8.48
C ARG A 208 -22.83 -2.11 7.32
N ILE A 209 -21.55 -1.76 7.43
CA ILE A 209 -20.54 -1.99 6.38
C ILE A 209 -20.38 -3.48 6.03
N ALA A 210 -20.45 -4.37 7.03
CA ALA A 210 -20.28 -5.81 6.84
C ALA A 210 -21.54 -6.55 6.35
N THR A 211 -22.75 -6.01 6.57
CA THR A 211 -24.02 -6.73 6.38
C THR A 211 -25.00 -6.10 5.37
N ASP A 212 -24.99 -4.79 5.14
CA ASP A 212 -25.86 -4.13 4.16
C ASP A 212 -25.35 -4.38 2.71
N PRO A 213 -26.16 -4.97 1.81
CA PRO A 213 -25.74 -5.25 0.43
C PRO A 213 -25.74 -4.01 -0.48
N ALA A 214 -26.35 -2.90 -0.06
CA ALA A 214 -26.36 -1.64 -0.80
C ALA A 214 -25.09 -0.78 -0.58
N VAL A 215 -24.19 -1.21 0.32
CA VAL A 215 -22.90 -0.54 0.60
C VAL A 215 -22.09 -0.42 -0.69
N ARG A 216 -21.93 0.81 -1.17
CA ARG A 216 -21.16 1.12 -2.38
C ARG A 216 -19.65 1.06 -2.11
N LYS A 217 -18.86 0.83 -3.14
CA LYS A 217 -17.39 0.99 -3.10
C LYS A 217 -17.03 2.43 -3.48
N PHE A 218 -16.27 3.13 -2.63
CA PHE A 218 -15.83 4.51 -2.85
C PHE A 218 -14.30 4.60 -2.90
N GLY A 219 -13.76 4.98 -4.05
CA GLY A 219 -12.41 5.52 -4.15
C GLY A 219 -12.39 7.01 -3.84
N HIS A 220 -11.20 7.63 -3.82
CA HIS A 220 -11.03 9.04 -3.50
C HIS A 220 -11.94 9.99 -4.31
N ARG A 221 -12.15 9.72 -5.60
CA ARG A 221 -13.01 10.55 -6.48
C ARG A 221 -14.49 10.52 -6.09
N ASP A 222 -14.93 9.43 -5.47
CA ASP A 222 -16.35 9.16 -5.18
C ASP A 222 -16.78 9.79 -3.84
N LEU A 223 -15.82 10.21 -3.00
CA LEU A 223 -16.06 10.81 -1.69
C LEU A 223 -16.89 12.10 -1.75
N ALA A 224 -16.52 13.09 -2.56
CA ALA A 224 -17.26 14.35 -2.64
C ALA A 224 -18.71 14.16 -3.12
N PRO A 225 -18.99 13.37 -4.18
CA PRO A 225 -20.37 12.99 -4.54
C PRO A 225 -21.10 12.22 -3.43
N ALA A 226 -20.44 11.28 -2.73
CA ALA A 226 -21.07 10.50 -1.67
C ALA A 226 -21.49 11.37 -0.47
N LEU A 227 -20.62 12.29 -0.05
CA LEU A 227 -20.88 13.27 1.00
C LEU A 227 -22.05 14.19 0.64
N ALA A 228 -22.05 14.76 -0.57
CA ALA A 228 -23.11 15.64 -1.05
C ALA A 228 -24.47 14.93 -1.24
N ALA A 229 -24.45 13.63 -1.56
CA ALA A 229 -25.66 12.83 -1.78
C ALA A 229 -26.20 12.11 -0.53
N GLY A 230 -25.56 12.27 0.65
CA GLY A 230 -25.96 11.52 1.86
C GLY A 230 -25.71 10.01 1.77
N ALA A 231 -24.81 9.56 0.88
CA ALA A 231 -24.64 8.15 0.56
C ALA A 231 -23.77 7.39 1.59
N SER A 232 -23.97 6.08 1.65
CA SER A 232 -23.19 5.14 2.46
C SER A 232 -22.36 4.21 1.57
N GLY A 233 -21.15 3.89 2.00
CA GLY A 233 -20.22 3.05 1.24
C GLY A 233 -18.87 2.83 1.92
N ALA A 234 -18.27 1.70 1.57
CA ALA A 234 -16.95 1.28 2.00
C ALA A 234 -15.86 1.98 1.19
N THR A 235 -14.80 2.42 1.87
CA THR A 235 -13.67 3.14 1.26
C THR A 235 -12.59 2.18 0.78
N THR A 236 -12.01 2.42 -0.41
CA THR A 236 -10.83 1.66 -0.88
C THR A 236 -9.56 2.18 -0.23
N VAL A 237 -8.43 1.51 -0.48
CA VAL A 237 -7.06 2.02 -0.29
C VAL A 237 -6.95 3.54 -0.54
N SER A 238 -7.36 4.06 -1.70
CA SER A 238 -7.33 5.50 -1.98
C SER A 238 -8.14 6.34 -1.00
N ALA A 239 -9.45 6.09 -0.86
CA ALA A 239 -10.31 6.89 0.02
C ALA A 239 -9.87 6.78 1.50
N THR A 240 -9.48 5.59 1.94
CA THR A 240 -8.97 5.32 3.29
C THR A 240 -7.69 6.08 3.56
N ALA A 241 -6.70 6.01 2.65
CA ALA A 241 -5.44 6.74 2.77
C ALA A 241 -5.63 8.26 2.85
N PHE A 242 -6.51 8.83 2.02
CA PHE A 242 -6.82 10.26 2.05
C PHE A 242 -7.46 10.70 3.38
N LEU A 243 -8.50 9.98 3.82
CA LEU A 243 -9.24 10.33 5.02
C LEU A 243 -8.41 10.11 6.30
N ALA A 244 -7.63 9.02 6.36
CA ALA A 244 -6.70 8.75 7.45
C ALA A 244 -5.60 9.82 7.55
N ALA A 245 -4.94 10.16 6.44
CA ALA A 245 -3.93 11.22 6.41
C ALA A 245 -4.52 12.60 6.80
N ARG A 246 -5.75 12.90 6.37
CA ARG A 246 -6.49 14.12 6.76
C ARG A 246 -6.90 14.12 8.23
N ALA A 247 -7.11 12.96 8.84
CA ALA A 247 -7.31 12.79 10.28
C ALA A 247 -5.99 12.87 11.09
N GLY A 248 -4.82 12.99 10.44
CA GLY A 248 -3.51 12.96 11.10
C GLY A 248 -2.97 11.55 11.39
N ILE A 249 -3.71 10.50 11.02
CA ILE A 249 -3.25 9.11 11.09
C ILE A 249 -2.20 8.89 9.99
N ARG A 250 -1.04 8.31 10.34
CA ARG A 250 0.10 8.15 9.42
C ARG A 250 0.48 6.70 9.11
N VAL A 251 -0.29 5.72 9.60
CA VAL A 251 -0.11 4.29 9.30
C VAL A 251 -1.46 3.66 8.92
N PHE A 252 -1.47 2.84 7.88
CA PHE A 252 -2.65 2.18 7.30
C PHE A 252 -2.29 0.74 6.92
N ALA A 253 -3.17 -0.23 7.23
CA ALA A 253 -3.03 -1.62 6.80
C ALA A 253 -4.13 -2.04 5.80
N THR A 254 -3.73 -2.76 4.76
CA THR A 254 -4.61 -3.41 3.76
C THR A 254 -4.03 -4.78 3.41
N GLY A 255 -4.80 -5.63 2.73
CA GLY A 255 -4.27 -6.85 2.11
C GLY A 255 -3.28 -6.53 0.99
N GLY A 256 -3.67 -5.64 0.06
CA GLY A 256 -2.88 -5.37 -1.15
C GLY A 256 -3.45 -4.19 -1.93
N LEU A 257 -2.58 -3.37 -2.52
CA LEU A 257 -2.97 -2.15 -3.25
C LEU A 257 -3.70 -2.48 -4.57
N GLY A 258 -4.44 -1.52 -5.12
CA GLY A 258 -4.64 -1.45 -6.56
C GLY A 258 -3.38 -0.96 -7.29
N GLY A 259 -3.33 -1.10 -8.60
CA GLY A 259 -2.14 -0.79 -9.40
C GLY A 259 -2.46 -0.54 -10.87
N VAL A 260 -1.47 -0.77 -11.73
CA VAL A 260 -1.63 -0.79 -13.18
C VAL A 260 -2.26 -2.13 -13.58
N HIS A 261 -3.34 -2.10 -14.36
CA HIS A 261 -3.98 -3.34 -14.82
C HIS A 261 -3.19 -3.97 -15.98
N ARG A 262 -3.35 -5.28 -16.17
CA ARG A 262 -2.85 -5.98 -17.37
C ARG A 262 -3.50 -5.37 -18.62
N GLU A 263 -2.77 -5.34 -19.73
CA GLU A 263 -3.19 -4.67 -20.98
C GLU A 263 -3.35 -3.13 -20.85
N TRP A 264 -2.75 -2.49 -19.82
CA TRP A 264 -2.71 -1.03 -19.64
C TRP A 264 -2.29 -0.23 -20.88
N THR A 265 -1.38 -0.74 -21.71
CA THR A 265 -0.90 -0.06 -22.92
C THR A 265 -1.98 0.13 -23.99
N THR A 266 -3.09 -0.60 -23.94
CA THR A 266 -4.27 -0.41 -24.79
C THR A 266 -5.46 0.12 -24.00
N ALA A 267 -5.78 -0.46 -22.83
CA ALA A 267 -6.98 -0.16 -22.07
C ALA A 267 -6.89 1.08 -21.16
N GLN A 268 -5.67 1.46 -20.75
CA GLN A 268 -5.39 2.57 -19.82
C GLN A 268 -6.20 2.54 -18.50
N ASP A 269 -6.37 1.35 -17.91
CA ASP A 269 -6.96 1.16 -16.56
C ASP A 269 -5.89 1.12 -15.45
N GLU A 270 -5.88 2.15 -14.60
CA GLU A 270 -4.94 2.35 -13.49
C GLU A 270 -5.72 2.70 -12.23
N SER A 271 -5.42 2.02 -11.12
CA SER A 271 -6.03 2.36 -9.84
C SER A 271 -5.68 3.78 -9.41
N ALA A 272 -6.71 4.54 -9.02
CA ALA A 272 -6.58 5.85 -8.40
C ALA A 272 -5.73 5.83 -7.11
N ASP A 273 -5.49 4.66 -6.52
CA ASP A 273 -4.58 4.47 -5.39
C ASP A 273 -3.18 5.02 -5.72
N LEU A 274 -2.57 4.65 -6.85
CA LEU A 274 -1.18 5.01 -7.19
C LEU A 274 -1.00 6.53 -7.26
N ARG A 275 -1.84 7.19 -8.07
CA ARG A 275 -1.82 8.66 -8.21
C ARG A 275 -2.21 9.39 -6.94
N LEU A 276 -2.90 8.78 -5.97
CA LEU A 276 -3.20 9.43 -4.69
C LEU A 276 -2.05 9.27 -3.70
N LEU A 277 -1.49 8.06 -3.58
CA LEU A 277 -0.36 7.75 -2.71
C LEU A 277 0.87 8.61 -3.05
N ALA A 278 1.04 8.96 -4.33
CA ALA A 278 2.00 9.96 -4.82
C ALA A 278 1.79 11.41 -4.30
N ARG A 279 0.74 11.69 -3.52
CA ARG A 279 0.44 13.00 -2.90
C ARG A 279 -0.11 12.88 -1.47
N THR A 280 0.06 11.73 -0.81
CA THR A 280 -0.54 11.45 0.50
C THR A 280 0.50 10.90 1.46
N GLY A 281 0.85 11.70 2.48
CA GLY A 281 1.85 11.35 3.49
C GLY A 281 1.41 10.26 4.46
N ILE A 282 1.39 9.00 4.03
CA ILE A 282 0.95 7.87 4.85
C ILE A 282 1.78 6.63 4.58
N THR A 283 2.09 5.86 5.63
CA THR A 283 2.75 4.57 5.51
C THR A 283 1.71 3.47 5.35
N VAL A 284 1.78 2.71 4.26
CA VAL A 284 0.80 1.66 3.94
C VAL A 284 1.48 0.30 4.00
N VAL A 285 0.99 -0.57 4.87
CA VAL A 285 1.46 -1.96 4.99
C VAL A 285 0.53 -2.85 4.15
N CYS A 286 1.13 -3.64 3.25
CA CYS A 286 0.42 -4.44 2.26
C CYS A 286 1.27 -5.60 1.74
N ALA A 287 0.64 -6.67 1.24
CA ALA A 287 1.30 -7.74 0.48
C ALA A 287 1.51 -7.36 -0.99
N GLY A 288 2.09 -6.17 -1.21
CA GLY A 288 2.26 -5.60 -2.54
C GLY A 288 0.93 -5.20 -3.19
N VAL A 289 0.75 -5.54 -4.46
CA VAL A 289 -0.46 -5.22 -5.24
C VAL A 289 -1.18 -6.49 -5.67
N LYS A 290 -2.51 -6.46 -5.74
CA LYS A 290 -3.36 -7.63 -6.07
C LYS A 290 -2.86 -8.36 -7.31
N SER A 291 -2.65 -9.68 -7.24
CA SER A 291 -1.93 -10.44 -8.27
C SER A 291 -2.54 -10.41 -9.67
N ILE A 292 -3.83 -10.10 -9.77
CA ILE A 292 -4.58 -9.84 -11.02
C ILE A 292 -4.00 -8.69 -11.87
N LEU A 293 -3.20 -7.82 -11.25
CA LEU A 293 -2.61 -6.62 -11.85
C LEU A 293 -1.33 -6.93 -12.65
N ASP A 294 -0.78 -5.89 -13.27
CA ASP A 294 0.57 -5.91 -13.85
C ASP A 294 1.56 -5.41 -12.80
N VAL A 295 2.25 -6.33 -12.12
CA VAL A 295 3.20 -6.00 -11.05
C VAL A 295 4.44 -5.25 -11.57
N PRO A 296 5.10 -5.66 -12.68
CA PRO A 296 6.19 -4.89 -13.28
C PRO A 296 5.81 -3.45 -13.62
N ALA A 297 4.69 -3.23 -14.32
CA ALA A 297 4.22 -1.90 -14.68
C ALA A 297 3.82 -1.09 -13.44
N THR A 298 3.28 -1.73 -12.40
CA THR A 298 2.95 -1.05 -11.14
C THR A 298 4.20 -0.58 -10.38
N LEU A 299 5.28 -1.37 -10.34
CA LEU A 299 6.53 -0.95 -9.72
C LEU A 299 7.17 0.22 -10.47
N GLN A 300 7.29 0.13 -11.80
CA GLN A 300 7.75 1.22 -12.66
C GLN A 300 6.89 2.49 -12.52
N ARG A 301 5.59 2.32 -12.26
CA ARG A 301 4.67 3.44 -12.02
C ARG A 301 4.85 4.07 -10.63
N LEU A 302 5.10 3.28 -9.58
CA LEU A 302 5.42 3.79 -8.24
C LEU A 302 6.74 4.57 -8.25
N GLU A 303 7.76 4.05 -8.94
CA GLU A 303 9.04 4.74 -9.20
C GLU A 303 8.80 6.09 -9.89
N THR A 304 8.11 6.09 -11.04
CA THR A 304 7.75 7.30 -11.81
C THR A 304 6.97 8.34 -11.00
N LEU A 305 6.22 7.89 -9.98
CA LEU A 305 5.41 8.73 -9.10
C LEU A 305 6.12 9.17 -7.81
N GLY A 306 7.38 8.76 -7.58
CA GLY A 306 8.15 9.09 -6.38
C GLY A 306 7.62 8.44 -5.10
N VAL A 307 6.96 7.28 -5.22
CA VAL A 307 6.41 6.52 -4.09
C VAL A 307 7.41 5.45 -3.65
N THR A 308 8.02 5.61 -2.48
CA THR A 308 9.03 4.69 -1.96
C THR A 308 8.42 3.35 -1.58
N VAL A 309 9.08 2.25 -1.97
CA VAL A 309 8.73 0.88 -1.60
C VAL A 309 9.85 0.28 -0.76
N LEU A 310 9.50 -0.31 0.38
CA LEU A 310 10.38 -1.09 1.25
C LEU A 310 9.90 -2.54 1.32
N GLY A 311 10.77 -3.52 1.08
CA GLY A 311 10.50 -4.92 1.42
C GLY A 311 10.69 -5.14 2.92
N TYR A 312 9.67 -5.66 3.61
CA TYR A 312 9.77 -6.03 5.01
C TYR A 312 10.23 -7.48 5.16
N GLY A 313 11.45 -7.69 5.62
CA GLY A 313 12.08 -9.01 5.75
C GLY A 313 12.47 -9.67 4.41
N THR A 314 12.17 -9.04 3.28
CA THR A 314 12.33 -9.58 1.91
C THR A 314 13.13 -8.65 1.00
N THR A 315 13.84 -9.24 0.04
CA THR A 315 14.49 -8.55 -1.11
C THR A 315 13.65 -8.58 -2.38
N HIS A 316 12.48 -9.24 -2.36
CA HIS A 316 11.54 -9.33 -3.47
C HIS A 316 10.18 -8.72 -3.10
N PHE A 317 9.52 -8.10 -4.07
CA PHE A 317 8.17 -7.57 -3.91
C PHE A 317 7.16 -8.73 -3.83
N PRO A 318 6.24 -8.78 -2.85
CA PRO A 318 5.27 -9.87 -2.72
C PRO A 318 4.28 -9.97 -3.88
N GLY A 319 3.78 -11.19 -4.11
CA GLY A 319 2.79 -11.51 -5.14
C GLY A 319 1.35 -11.53 -4.63
N PHE A 320 1.02 -10.77 -3.59
CA PHE A 320 -0.27 -10.72 -2.88
C PHE A 320 -0.71 -12.05 -2.24
N TYR A 321 -1.10 -13.05 -3.03
CA TYR A 321 -1.34 -14.41 -2.54
C TYR A 321 -0.06 -15.25 -2.39
N LEU A 322 1.06 -14.75 -2.93
CA LEU A 322 2.38 -15.41 -2.95
C LEU A 322 3.40 -14.58 -2.16
N SER A 323 4.36 -15.23 -1.50
CA SER A 323 5.43 -14.55 -0.74
C SER A 323 6.32 -13.66 -1.62
N SER A 324 6.42 -13.98 -2.91
CA SER A 324 7.22 -13.27 -3.91
C SER A 324 6.50 -13.18 -5.26
N SER A 325 6.73 -12.07 -5.96
CA SER A 325 6.37 -11.89 -7.38
C SER A 325 7.55 -12.18 -8.33
N GLY A 326 8.71 -12.58 -7.80
CA GLY A 326 9.96 -12.73 -8.55
C GLY A 326 10.68 -11.41 -8.87
N LEU A 327 10.04 -10.26 -8.63
CA LEU A 327 10.61 -8.92 -8.86
C LEU A 327 11.34 -8.42 -7.61
N PRO A 328 12.49 -7.75 -7.74
CA PRO A 328 13.23 -7.21 -6.60
C PRO A 328 12.55 -5.98 -5.99
N VAL A 329 13.02 -5.58 -4.79
CA VAL A 329 12.85 -4.22 -4.24
C VAL A 329 14.22 -3.60 -3.98
N ASP A 330 14.34 -2.29 -4.16
CA ASP A 330 15.62 -1.57 -3.99
C ASP A 330 16.04 -1.44 -2.51
N TRP A 331 15.07 -1.49 -1.59
CA TRP A 331 15.28 -1.27 -0.15
C TRP A 331 14.61 -2.35 0.69
N THR A 332 15.36 -2.95 1.61
CA THR A 332 14.86 -3.95 2.57
C THR A 332 15.07 -3.46 4.00
N VAL A 333 14.03 -3.59 4.82
CA VAL A 333 14.03 -3.33 6.28
C VAL A 333 13.60 -4.60 7.04
N ARG A 334 14.02 -4.75 8.29
CA ARG A 334 13.81 -5.98 9.10
C ARG A 334 13.04 -5.77 10.40
N THR A 335 12.95 -4.54 10.90
CA THR A 335 12.27 -4.19 12.15
C THR A 335 11.23 -3.08 11.96
N PRO A 336 10.21 -2.99 12.83
CA PRO A 336 9.27 -1.85 12.83
C PRO A 336 9.97 -0.51 13.10
N GLN A 337 11.06 -0.53 13.86
CA GLN A 337 11.90 0.62 14.16
C GLN A 337 12.60 1.16 12.89
N GLU A 338 13.17 0.30 12.04
CA GLU A 338 13.75 0.72 10.75
C GLU A 338 12.71 1.41 9.85
N VAL A 339 11.47 0.90 9.80
CA VAL A 339 10.38 1.56 9.07
C VAL A 339 10.10 2.95 9.66
N ALA A 340 10.00 3.04 11.00
CA ALA A 340 9.77 4.30 11.69
C ALA A 340 10.92 5.30 11.48
N ASP A 341 12.17 4.84 11.36
CA ASP A 341 13.33 5.69 11.02
C ASP A 341 13.25 6.21 9.58
N VAL A 342 12.82 5.39 8.60
CA VAL A 342 12.54 5.91 7.24
C VAL A 342 11.41 6.95 7.27
N MET A 343 10.37 6.75 8.08
CA MET A 343 9.28 7.72 8.24
C MET A 343 9.72 9.02 8.93
N ARG A 344 10.67 8.94 9.87
CA ARG A 344 11.32 10.11 10.50
C ARG A 344 12.22 10.83 9.50
N ALA A 345 13.01 10.10 8.71
CA ALA A 345 13.90 10.65 7.68
C ALA A 345 13.13 11.33 6.55
N GLN A 346 12.06 10.71 6.02
CA GLN A 346 11.18 11.30 5.00
C GLN A 346 10.62 12.66 5.47
N ARG A 347 10.16 12.73 6.73
CA ARG A 347 9.69 13.98 7.35
C ARG A 347 10.80 15.02 7.53
N ALA A 348 12.01 14.60 7.90
CA ALA A 348 13.14 15.49 8.15
C ALA A 348 13.74 16.07 6.86
N LEU A 349 13.69 15.33 5.75
CA LEU A 349 14.02 15.82 4.41
C LEU A 349 12.99 16.85 3.90
N GLY A 350 11.72 16.64 4.21
CA GLY A 350 10.61 17.45 3.71
C GLY A 350 10.38 17.28 2.20
N GLY A 351 9.73 18.26 1.58
CA GLY A 351 9.30 18.20 0.18
C GLY A 351 7.82 17.82 0.03
N PRO A 352 7.40 17.31 -1.14
CA PRO A 352 6.02 16.83 -1.36
C PRO A 352 5.68 15.65 -0.45
N GLU A 353 4.47 15.64 0.13
CA GLU A 353 3.97 14.50 0.90
C GLU A 353 3.71 13.30 -0.03
N THR A 354 4.48 12.22 0.13
CA THR A 354 4.30 10.95 -0.60
C THR A 354 4.10 9.78 0.38
N ALA A 355 3.48 8.72 -0.11
CA ALA A 355 3.29 7.51 0.68
C ALA A 355 4.59 6.70 0.80
N LEU A 356 4.71 5.95 1.89
CA LEU A 356 5.73 4.93 2.08
C LEU A 356 5.08 3.55 2.06
N ILE A 357 5.38 2.74 1.05
CA ILE A 357 4.82 1.38 0.93
C ILE A 357 5.74 0.41 1.67
N VAL A 358 5.17 -0.34 2.61
CA VAL A 358 5.82 -1.43 3.33
C VAL A 358 5.26 -2.74 2.76
N ALA A 359 6.02 -3.33 1.84
CA ALA A 359 5.70 -4.55 1.15
C ALA A 359 6.07 -5.75 2.02
N GLN A 360 5.08 -6.31 2.72
CA GLN A 360 5.25 -7.45 3.63
C GLN A 360 4.73 -8.73 2.95
N PRO A 361 5.54 -9.80 2.84
CA PRO A 361 5.08 -11.06 2.26
C PRO A 361 4.06 -11.76 3.15
N VAL A 362 3.13 -12.49 2.52
CA VAL A 362 2.40 -13.58 3.18
C VAL A 362 3.39 -14.70 3.55
N PRO A 363 3.26 -15.37 4.72
CA PRO A 363 4.10 -16.52 5.07
C PRO A 363 4.04 -17.63 4.02
N GLU A 364 5.16 -18.31 3.78
CA GLU A 364 5.28 -19.29 2.69
C GLU A 364 4.45 -20.57 2.91
N ASP A 365 4.04 -20.82 4.15
CA ASP A 365 3.14 -21.87 4.62
C ASP A 365 1.66 -21.44 4.66
N GLU A 366 1.37 -20.13 4.60
CA GLU A 366 0.00 -19.58 4.48
C GLU A 366 -0.32 -19.06 3.06
N GLN A 367 0.62 -19.15 2.11
CA GLN A 367 0.46 -18.67 0.73
C GLN A 367 -0.38 -19.64 -0.14
N LEU A 368 -0.91 -19.13 -1.26
CA LEU A 368 -1.56 -19.96 -2.28
C LEU A 368 -0.52 -20.76 -3.07
N ASP A 369 -0.81 -22.01 -3.45
CA ASP A 369 0.08 -22.80 -4.33
C ASP A 369 0.35 -22.02 -5.65
N PRO A 370 1.63 -21.73 -5.99
CA PRO A 370 1.96 -20.96 -7.18
C PRO A 370 1.45 -21.60 -8.49
N SER A 371 1.45 -22.93 -8.58
CA SER A 371 1.00 -23.64 -9.79
C SER A 371 -0.52 -23.54 -9.99
N LEU A 372 -1.29 -23.56 -8.92
CA LEU A 372 -2.73 -23.31 -8.90
C LEU A 372 -3.04 -21.83 -9.17
N HIS A 373 -2.31 -20.90 -8.53
CA HIS A 373 -2.45 -19.47 -8.75
C HIS A 373 -2.31 -19.11 -10.23
N ASP A 374 -1.21 -19.53 -10.87
CA ASP A 374 -0.90 -19.10 -12.23
C ASP A 374 -1.86 -19.68 -13.27
N ARG A 375 -2.33 -20.93 -13.09
CA ARG A 375 -3.40 -21.51 -13.92
C ARG A 375 -4.71 -20.73 -13.77
N VAL A 376 -5.20 -20.59 -12.53
CA VAL A 376 -6.50 -19.95 -12.26
C VAL A 376 -6.50 -18.49 -12.72
N LEU A 377 -5.38 -17.78 -12.57
CA LEU A 377 -5.25 -16.42 -13.03
C LEU A 377 -5.21 -16.31 -14.57
N ALA A 378 -4.53 -17.24 -15.26
CA ALA A 378 -4.57 -17.30 -16.72
C ALA A 378 -5.98 -17.63 -17.26
N GLU A 379 -6.67 -18.60 -16.64
CA GLU A 379 -8.06 -18.96 -16.94
C GLU A 379 -9.00 -17.75 -16.73
N ALA A 380 -8.88 -17.06 -15.59
CA ALA A 380 -9.73 -15.92 -15.24
C ALA A 380 -9.53 -14.72 -16.18
N LEU A 381 -8.29 -14.46 -16.63
CA LEU A 381 -7.97 -13.43 -17.63
C LEU A 381 -8.40 -13.83 -19.05
N GLY A 382 -8.55 -15.13 -19.33
CA GLY A 382 -9.27 -15.63 -20.50
C GLY A 382 -10.76 -15.25 -20.42
N GLU A 383 -11.44 -15.74 -19.39
CA GLU A 383 -12.89 -15.56 -19.20
C GLU A 383 -13.28 -14.07 -19.15
N CYS A 384 -12.45 -13.21 -18.53
CA CYS A 384 -12.64 -11.76 -18.45
C CYS A 384 -12.69 -11.08 -19.83
N ARG A 385 -11.82 -11.52 -20.76
CA ARG A 385 -11.73 -10.97 -22.12
C ARG A 385 -12.80 -11.55 -23.04
N GLU A 386 -13.07 -12.85 -22.95
CA GLU A 386 -14.17 -13.52 -23.68
C GLU A 386 -15.54 -12.92 -23.34
N ARG A 387 -15.74 -12.49 -22.08
CA ARG A 387 -16.98 -11.86 -21.60
C ARG A 387 -17.01 -10.34 -21.73
N GLY A 388 -15.93 -9.71 -22.22
CA GLY A 388 -15.84 -8.25 -22.40
C GLY A 388 -16.00 -7.45 -21.10
N ILE A 389 -15.51 -7.96 -19.96
CA ILE A 389 -15.60 -7.27 -18.67
C ILE A 389 -14.51 -6.19 -18.60
N ASP A 390 -14.90 -4.93 -18.34
CA ASP A 390 -14.01 -3.78 -18.39
C ASP A 390 -14.01 -2.90 -17.10
N GLY A 391 -12.98 -2.05 -17.00
CA GLY A 391 -12.79 -1.06 -15.95
C GLY A 391 -13.07 -1.57 -14.52
N GLN A 392 -13.98 -0.87 -13.82
CA GLN A 392 -14.28 -1.16 -12.41
C GLN A 392 -14.90 -2.54 -12.15
N ALA A 393 -15.40 -3.24 -13.18
CA ALA A 393 -15.94 -4.60 -13.04
C ALA A 393 -14.84 -5.68 -13.05
N VAL A 394 -13.66 -5.40 -13.64
CA VAL A 394 -12.54 -6.37 -13.79
C VAL A 394 -12.06 -6.88 -12.43
N THR A 395 -11.79 -5.99 -11.47
CA THR A 395 -11.24 -6.41 -10.16
C THR A 395 -12.21 -7.29 -9.36
N PRO A 396 -13.50 -6.93 -9.15
CA PRO A 396 -14.45 -7.83 -8.50
C PRO A 396 -14.60 -9.17 -9.22
N PHE A 397 -14.69 -9.15 -10.56
CA PHE A 397 -14.85 -10.36 -11.36
C PHE A 397 -13.68 -11.33 -11.22
N LEU A 398 -12.44 -10.85 -11.41
CA LEU A 398 -11.26 -11.70 -11.31
C LEU A 398 -11.05 -12.26 -9.89
N LEU A 399 -11.34 -11.47 -8.84
CA LEU A 399 -11.20 -11.92 -7.45
C LEU A 399 -12.26 -12.97 -7.08
N ASP A 400 -13.52 -12.81 -7.48
CA ASP A 400 -14.58 -13.79 -7.27
C ASP A 400 -14.27 -15.13 -7.98
N LEU A 401 -13.76 -15.05 -9.21
CA LEU A 401 -13.35 -16.21 -9.98
C LEU A 401 -12.12 -16.91 -9.36
N LEU A 402 -11.15 -16.15 -8.85
CA LEU A 402 -10.02 -16.67 -8.07
C LEU A 402 -10.47 -17.40 -6.80
N VAL A 403 -11.39 -16.83 -6.01
CA VAL A 403 -11.93 -17.48 -4.80
C VAL A 403 -12.66 -18.78 -5.19
N THR A 404 -13.53 -18.72 -6.19
CA THR A 404 -14.32 -19.87 -6.66
C THR A 404 -13.43 -21.01 -7.20
N ARG A 405 -12.51 -20.72 -8.11
CA ARG A 405 -11.67 -21.72 -8.79
C ARG A 405 -10.58 -22.31 -7.88
N THR A 406 -10.17 -21.59 -6.84
CA THR A 406 -9.23 -22.11 -5.81
C THR A 406 -9.92 -22.80 -4.63
N GLY A 407 -11.25 -22.97 -4.66
CA GLY A 407 -12.01 -23.58 -3.55
C GLY A 407 -11.91 -22.79 -2.25
N GLY A 408 -11.66 -21.48 -2.31
CA GLY A 408 -11.44 -20.61 -1.16
C GLY A 408 -9.97 -20.45 -0.73
N ALA A 409 -9.00 -21.18 -1.29
CA ALA A 409 -7.61 -21.08 -0.83
C ALA A 409 -7.00 -19.67 -1.02
N SER A 410 -7.39 -18.95 -2.08
CA SER A 410 -6.98 -17.54 -2.26
C SER A 410 -7.60 -16.59 -1.21
N LEU A 411 -8.78 -16.90 -0.68
CA LEU A 411 -9.41 -16.14 0.41
C LEU A 411 -8.62 -16.32 1.73
N GLU A 412 -8.18 -17.54 2.05
CA GLU A 412 -7.38 -17.77 3.25
C GLU A 412 -5.99 -17.11 3.15
N ALA A 413 -5.31 -17.21 2.01
CA ALA A 413 -4.03 -16.53 1.78
C ALA A 413 -4.16 -14.99 1.89
N ASN A 414 -5.25 -14.40 1.39
CA ASN A 414 -5.55 -12.97 1.60
C ASN A 414 -5.77 -12.64 3.08
N LEU A 415 -6.49 -13.47 3.82
CA LEU A 415 -6.71 -13.26 5.26
C LEU A 415 -5.41 -13.37 6.06
N ALA A 416 -4.54 -14.35 5.76
CA ALA A 416 -3.21 -14.46 6.33
C ALA A 416 -2.37 -13.19 6.07
N ALA A 417 -2.30 -12.75 4.82
CA ALA A 417 -1.63 -11.50 4.43
C ALA A 417 -2.17 -10.29 5.21
N VAL A 418 -3.50 -10.09 5.25
CA VAL A 418 -4.11 -8.95 5.95
C VAL A 418 -3.82 -8.97 7.45
N ARG A 419 -3.96 -10.12 8.11
CA ARG A 419 -3.62 -10.30 9.53
C ARG A 419 -2.16 -9.98 9.81
N ALA A 420 -1.26 -10.45 8.95
CA ALA A 420 0.17 -10.18 9.06
C ALA A 420 0.49 -8.68 8.89
N ASN A 421 -0.15 -8.01 7.92
CA ASN A 421 -0.01 -6.59 7.64
C ASN A 421 -0.55 -5.71 8.77
N VAL A 422 -1.70 -6.05 9.35
CA VAL A 422 -2.28 -5.34 10.51
C VAL A 422 -1.37 -5.45 11.73
N ARG A 423 -0.87 -6.65 12.05
CA ARG A 423 0.07 -6.86 13.17
C ARG A 423 1.40 -6.14 12.97
N LEU A 424 1.87 -5.94 11.73
CA LEU A 424 3.06 -5.12 11.48
C LEU A 424 2.73 -3.62 11.56
N ALA A 425 1.62 -3.16 10.97
CA ALA A 425 1.20 -1.77 11.00
C ALA A 425 1.06 -1.22 12.43
N ALA A 426 0.47 -1.99 13.35
CA ALA A 426 0.38 -1.59 14.75
C ALA A 426 1.75 -1.47 15.43
N ARG A 427 2.68 -2.42 15.16
CA ARG A 427 4.07 -2.35 15.66
C ARG A 427 4.87 -1.19 15.05
N ILE A 428 4.64 -0.83 13.78
CA ILE A 428 5.23 0.37 13.16
C ILE A 428 4.64 1.63 13.80
N ALA A 429 3.32 1.67 14.01
CA ALA A 429 2.65 2.80 14.62
C ALA A 429 3.21 3.07 16.03
N ALA A 430 3.44 2.03 16.83
CA ALA A 430 4.01 2.09 18.17
C ALA A 430 5.52 2.41 18.22
N ALA A 431 6.24 2.38 17.09
CA ALA A 431 7.69 2.61 17.01
C ALA A 431 8.10 4.03 16.52
N ARG A 432 7.12 4.93 16.34
CA ARG A 432 7.26 6.26 15.69
C ARG A 432 7.80 7.39 16.57
#